data_AF-A0A8B6DZA2-F1
#
_entry.id   AF-A0A8B6DZA2-F1
#
_cell.length_a   1.000
_cell.length_b   1.000
_cell.length_c   1.000
_cell.angle_alpha   90.00
_cell.angle_beta   90.00
_cell.angle_gamma   90.00
#
_symmetry.space_group_name_H-M   'P 1'
#
loop_
_entity.id
_entity.type
_entity.pdbx_description
1 polymer ?
#
loop_
_entity_poly.entity_id
_entity_poly.type
_entity_poly.pdbx_seq_one_letter_code
_entity_poly.pdbx_strand_id
1 'polypeptide(L)'
;MFLLKSAEGEEARVPCLASKWQNEEWKAIGRILLKGYTDCGYFPLQLAPAYAIALIFGEMSVTPEILLSSFMSYLSCSDRETVTAAINDALPEENLDDLTDILDQFGHNNIPPQDQMKYTFNLIAHKELIQKHKYALSGMAEAVRETFKMLLPNTEAILTMYEARYPTTKRVLQLLQAEPETNCERQCFRYFQQYVKSLHDSPNLKKLLQFLTGSNVICVERISVIFTNSEGIFRCPVAHTCGPTLELPMTYTSYPDLRGEFESILSTDMCMQMLLA
;
A
#
# COMPACT_ATOMS: atom_id res chain seq x y z
N MET A 1 7.30 -1.09 -10.12
CA MET A 1 5.99 -0.45 -9.92
C MET A 1 6.15 1.06 -9.91
N PHE A 2 5.36 1.81 -10.69
CA PHE A 2 5.50 3.27 -10.93
C PHE A 2 5.63 4.10 -9.64
N LEU A 3 4.74 3.90 -8.67
CA LEU A 3 4.72 4.66 -7.41
C LEU A 3 5.96 4.44 -6.52
N LEU A 4 6.70 3.35 -6.69
CA LEU A 4 7.91 3.11 -5.88
C LEU A 4 9.13 3.90 -6.40
N LYS A 5 9.12 4.31 -7.67
CA LYS A 5 10.28 4.96 -8.32
C LYS A 5 9.99 6.37 -8.83
N SER A 6 8.71 6.78 -8.85
CA SER A 6 8.27 8.02 -9.48
C SER A 6 7.07 8.62 -8.74
N ALA A 7 7.02 8.46 -7.41
CA ALA A 7 6.08 9.13 -6.52
C ALA A 7 6.74 9.56 -5.21
N GLU A 8 6.27 10.65 -4.63
CA GLU A 8 6.75 11.26 -3.38
C GLU A 8 5.85 10.83 -2.22
N GLY A 9 6.40 10.87 -1.00
CA GLY A 9 5.71 10.48 0.23
C GLY A 9 6.07 9.09 0.74
N GLU A 10 5.51 8.75 1.89
CA GLU A 10 5.80 7.51 2.62
C GLU A 10 4.79 6.39 2.32
N GLU A 11 3.76 6.26 3.16
CA GLU A 11 2.72 5.23 3.00
C GLU A 11 1.73 5.64 1.91
N ALA A 12 1.27 6.89 1.98
CA ALA A 12 0.52 7.56 0.93
C ALA A 12 1.48 8.33 0.03
N ARG A 13 1.27 8.23 -1.28
CA ARG A 13 2.16 8.74 -2.30
C ARG A 13 1.41 9.44 -3.40
N VAL A 14 2.05 10.43 -4.00
CA VAL A 14 1.56 11.18 -5.16
C VAL A 14 2.60 11.20 -6.27
N PRO A 15 2.21 11.15 -7.55
CA PRO A 15 3.17 11.02 -8.65
C PRO A 15 4.18 12.16 -8.72
N CYS A 16 5.49 11.86 -8.78
CA CYS A 16 6.54 12.87 -8.95
C CYS A 16 6.42 13.53 -10.33
N LEU A 17 6.42 14.86 -10.37
CA LEU A 17 6.63 15.56 -11.64
C LEU A 17 8.11 15.49 -12.04
N ALA A 18 8.41 14.73 -13.08
CA ALA A 18 9.74 14.77 -13.70
C ALA A 18 9.62 15.20 -15.16
N SER A 19 10.62 15.95 -15.65
CA SER A 19 10.64 16.54 -16.99
C SER A 19 10.45 15.53 -18.14
N LYS A 20 10.75 14.25 -17.90
CA LYS A 20 10.57 13.16 -18.87
C LYS A 20 9.10 12.73 -19.07
N TRP A 21 8.19 13.06 -18.16
CA TRP A 21 6.79 12.64 -18.22
C TRP A 21 5.92 13.78 -18.74
N GLN A 22 5.34 13.59 -19.92
CA GLN A 22 4.46 14.54 -20.58
C GLN A 22 3.02 14.01 -20.55
N ASN A 23 2.10 14.77 -21.16
CA ASN A 23 0.67 14.49 -21.12
C ASN A 23 0.32 13.04 -21.54
N GLU A 24 0.96 12.51 -22.60
CA GLU A 24 0.67 11.16 -23.08
C GLU A 24 1.14 10.06 -22.12
N GLU A 25 2.27 10.23 -21.44
CA GLU A 25 2.68 9.26 -20.43
C GLU A 25 1.76 9.30 -19.21
N TRP A 26 1.28 10.49 -18.80
CA TRP A 26 0.28 10.60 -17.73
C TRP A 26 -1.04 9.94 -18.10
N LYS A 27 -1.51 10.14 -19.33
CA LYS A 27 -2.67 9.40 -19.87
C LYS A 27 -2.42 7.89 -19.88
N ALA A 28 -1.21 7.45 -20.24
CA ALA A 28 -0.85 6.04 -20.23
C ALA A 28 -0.87 5.45 -18.81
N ILE A 29 -0.36 6.17 -17.81
CA ILE A 29 -0.42 5.76 -16.40
C ILE A 29 -1.88 5.65 -15.94
N GLY A 30 -2.74 6.60 -16.32
CA GLY A 30 -4.18 6.52 -16.10
C GLY A 30 -4.77 5.23 -16.69
N ARG A 31 -4.50 4.95 -17.98
CA ARG A 31 -4.97 3.73 -18.66
C ARG A 31 -4.47 2.44 -18.00
N ILE A 32 -3.22 2.38 -17.55
CA ILE A 32 -2.65 1.24 -16.82
C ILE A 32 -3.39 1.03 -15.50
N LEU A 33 -3.64 2.12 -14.75
CA LEU A 33 -4.40 2.08 -13.51
C LEU A 33 -5.81 1.52 -13.74
N LEU A 34 -6.52 2.02 -14.76
CA LEU A 34 -7.85 1.52 -15.11
C LEU A 34 -7.81 0.06 -15.53
N LYS A 35 -6.85 -0.33 -16.38
CA LYS A 35 -6.70 -1.70 -16.87
C LYS A 35 -6.43 -2.68 -15.72
N GLY A 36 -5.55 -2.34 -14.79
CA GLY A 36 -5.29 -3.15 -13.60
C GLY A 36 -6.54 -3.31 -12.73
N TYR A 37 -7.31 -2.24 -12.56
CA TYR A 37 -8.55 -2.30 -11.80
C TYR A 37 -9.62 -3.17 -12.48
N THR A 38 -9.82 -3.01 -13.78
CA THR A 38 -10.86 -3.76 -14.51
C THR A 38 -10.53 -5.24 -14.69
N ASP A 39 -9.26 -5.58 -14.89
CA ASP A 39 -8.86 -6.96 -15.22
C ASP A 39 -8.67 -7.83 -13.99
N CYS A 40 -8.07 -7.28 -12.93
CA CYS A 40 -7.70 -8.05 -11.74
C CYS A 40 -8.07 -7.38 -10.42
N GLY A 41 -8.88 -6.32 -10.45
CA GLY A 41 -9.29 -5.59 -9.25
C GLY A 41 -8.14 -4.86 -8.56
N TYR A 42 -7.02 -4.65 -9.26
CA TYR A 42 -5.83 -4.02 -8.70
C TYR A 42 -5.98 -2.50 -8.66
N PHE A 43 -5.86 -1.92 -7.48
CA PHE A 43 -5.70 -0.48 -7.28
C PHE A 43 -4.50 -0.24 -6.34
N PRO A 44 -3.57 0.66 -6.68
CA PRO A 44 -2.40 0.90 -5.86
C PRO A 44 -2.77 1.66 -4.59
N LEU A 45 -2.86 0.95 -3.46
CA LEU A 45 -3.23 1.55 -2.18
C LEU A 45 -2.23 2.56 -1.62
N GLN A 46 -1.03 2.62 -2.20
CA GLN A 46 -0.06 3.68 -1.91
C GLN A 46 -0.44 5.00 -2.59
N LEU A 47 -1.29 5.02 -3.61
CA LEU A 47 -1.77 6.29 -4.15
C LEU A 47 -2.58 6.99 -3.06
N ALA A 48 -2.27 8.26 -2.74
CA ALA A 48 -2.97 8.96 -1.68
C ALA A 48 -4.49 8.98 -1.92
N PRO A 49 -5.35 8.63 -0.94
CA PRO A 49 -6.80 8.63 -1.12
C PRO A 49 -7.36 9.97 -1.61
N ALA A 50 -6.85 11.09 -1.07
CA ALA A 50 -7.17 12.44 -1.56
C ALA A 50 -6.87 12.61 -3.06
N TYR A 51 -5.73 12.09 -3.53
CA TYR A 51 -5.34 12.15 -4.94
C TYR A 51 -6.25 11.27 -5.81
N ALA A 52 -6.57 10.06 -5.37
CA ALA A 52 -7.47 9.15 -6.08
C ALA A 52 -8.88 9.75 -6.22
N ILE A 53 -9.39 10.42 -5.17
CA ILE A 53 -10.66 11.14 -5.23
C ILE A 53 -10.56 12.33 -6.18
N ALA A 54 -9.49 13.13 -6.12
CA ALA A 54 -9.30 14.25 -7.04
C ALA A 54 -9.21 13.79 -8.51
N LEU A 55 -8.60 12.62 -8.75
CA LEU A 55 -8.46 12.01 -10.07
C LEU A 55 -9.83 11.66 -10.66
N ILE A 56 -10.72 11.07 -9.86
CA ILE A 56 -12.00 10.52 -10.32
C ILE A 56 -13.12 11.57 -10.24
N PHE A 57 -13.22 12.33 -9.17
CA PHE A 57 -14.33 13.27 -8.94
C PHE A 57 -13.93 14.74 -9.05
N GLY A 58 -12.64 15.05 -8.94
CA GLY A 58 -12.12 16.42 -9.00
C GLY A 58 -11.71 16.90 -7.61
N GLU A 59 -10.84 17.90 -7.57
CA GLU A 59 -10.26 18.38 -6.29
C GLU A 59 -11.32 18.91 -5.32
N MET A 60 -12.40 19.49 -5.83
CA MET A 60 -13.52 19.99 -5.02
C MET A 60 -14.30 18.88 -4.29
N SER A 61 -14.10 17.61 -4.66
CA SER A 61 -14.69 16.46 -3.98
C SER A 61 -13.84 15.93 -2.83
N VAL A 62 -12.63 16.47 -2.63
CA VAL A 62 -11.76 16.09 -1.51
C VAL A 62 -12.11 16.93 -0.30
N THR A 63 -12.57 16.30 0.78
CA THR A 63 -12.87 17.01 2.03
C THR A 63 -11.59 17.32 2.80
N PRO A 64 -11.58 18.35 3.68
CA PRO A 64 -10.44 18.64 4.56
C PRO A 64 -10.00 17.42 5.39
N GLU A 65 -10.92 16.59 5.85
CA GLU A 65 -10.62 15.39 6.65
C GLU A 65 -9.87 14.33 5.83
N ILE A 66 -10.32 14.06 4.60
CA ILE A 66 -9.65 13.13 3.68
C ILE A 66 -8.27 13.67 3.29
N LEU A 67 -8.19 14.98 3.08
CA LEU A 67 -6.97 15.64 2.68
C LEU A 67 -5.92 15.58 3.79
N LEU A 68 -6.29 15.96 5.02
CA LEU A 68 -5.41 15.91 6.18
C LEU A 68 -5.00 14.47 6.49
N SER A 69 -5.93 13.51 6.53
CA SER A 69 -5.58 12.10 6.78
C SER A 69 -4.65 11.52 5.72
N SER A 70 -4.86 11.84 4.43
CA SER A 70 -3.95 11.45 3.35
C SER A 70 -2.56 12.08 3.52
N PHE A 71 -2.50 13.32 4.02
CA PHE A 71 -1.23 14.01 4.28
C PHE A 71 -0.51 13.42 5.48
N MET A 72 -1.22 13.05 6.56
CA MET A 72 -0.61 12.34 7.69
C MET A 72 0.08 11.05 7.22
N SER A 73 -0.53 10.27 6.31
CA SER A 73 0.09 9.08 5.71
C SER A 73 1.20 9.37 4.70
N TYR A 74 1.27 10.60 4.17
CA TYR A 74 2.33 11.05 3.26
C TYR A 74 3.62 11.38 4.01
N LEU A 75 3.49 11.91 5.24
CA LEU A 75 4.59 12.26 6.13
C LEU A 75 5.34 11.04 6.68
N SER A 76 6.60 11.27 7.07
CA SER A 76 7.39 10.32 7.87
C SER A 76 6.70 10.03 9.21
N CYS A 77 7.04 8.89 9.84
CA CYS A 77 6.46 8.54 11.14
C CYS A 77 6.73 9.63 12.17
N SER A 78 7.97 10.17 12.18
CA SER A 78 8.40 11.24 13.07
C SER A 78 7.60 12.53 12.83
N ASP A 79 7.53 13.01 11.58
CA ASP A 79 6.84 14.27 11.27
C ASP A 79 5.34 14.14 11.55
N ARG A 80 4.76 12.97 11.28
CA ARG A 80 3.36 12.69 11.56
C ARG A 80 3.04 12.77 13.05
N GLU A 81 3.91 12.26 13.91
CA GLU A 81 3.75 12.35 15.37
C GLU A 81 3.80 13.81 15.82
N THR A 82 4.79 14.57 15.35
CA THR A 82 4.94 16.01 15.64
C THR A 82 3.74 16.82 15.18
N VAL A 83 3.29 16.64 13.93
CA VAL A 83 2.11 17.34 13.38
C VAL A 83 0.83 16.93 14.12
N THR A 84 0.70 15.67 14.51
CA THR A 84 -0.45 15.20 15.32
C THR A 84 -0.47 15.89 16.67
N ALA A 85 0.68 15.96 17.37
CA ALA A 85 0.78 16.62 18.65
C ALA A 85 0.49 18.12 18.53
N ALA A 86 1.02 18.79 17.50
CA ALA A 86 0.78 20.20 17.22
C ALA A 86 -0.71 20.50 16.99
N ILE A 87 -1.39 19.74 16.14
CA ILE A 87 -2.82 19.93 15.86
C ILE A 87 -3.69 19.72 17.12
N ASN A 88 -3.27 18.85 18.03
CA ASN A 88 -4.02 18.52 19.25
C ASN A 88 -3.63 19.35 20.48
N ASP A 89 -2.82 20.41 20.32
CA ASP A 89 -2.33 21.27 21.42
C ASP A 89 -1.57 20.48 22.49
N ALA A 90 -0.82 19.46 22.04
CA ALA A 90 -0.12 18.51 22.88
C ALA A 90 1.39 18.44 22.56
N LEU A 91 1.90 19.37 21.75
CA LEU A 91 3.32 19.41 21.38
C LEU A 91 4.15 20.03 22.52
N PRO A 92 5.17 19.33 23.06
CA PRO A 92 6.09 19.90 24.04
C PRO A 92 6.89 21.08 23.47
N GLU A 93 7.23 22.06 24.30
CA GLU A 93 8.04 23.23 23.89
C GLU A 93 9.40 22.81 23.29
N GLU A 94 10.00 21.74 23.81
CA GLU A 94 11.27 21.17 23.32
C GLU A 94 11.20 20.64 21.88
N ASN A 95 9.99 20.36 21.35
CA ASN A 95 9.79 19.86 19.99
C ASN A 95 9.26 20.94 19.03
N LEU A 96 9.28 22.22 19.43
CA LEU A 96 8.86 23.34 18.56
C LEU A 96 9.81 23.54 17.37
N ASP A 97 11.09 23.24 17.54
CA ASP A 97 12.07 23.30 16.46
C ASP A 97 11.73 22.27 15.36
N ASP A 98 11.37 21.04 15.74
CA ASP A 98 10.92 20.01 14.79
C ASP A 98 9.68 20.47 13.99
N LEU A 99 8.70 21.09 14.66
CA LEU A 99 7.52 21.63 13.98
C LEU A 99 7.90 22.76 13.01
N THR A 100 8.86 23.61 13.40
CA THR A 100 9.37 24.70 12.55
C THR A 100 10.04 24.14 11.31
N ASP A 101 10.93 23.16 11.46
CA ASP A 101 11.61 22.50 10.35
C ASP A 101 10.62 21.85 9.36
N ILE A 102 9.57 21.20 9.88
CA ILE A 102 8.49 20.64 9.05
C ILE A 102 7.76 21.73 8.26
N LEU A 103 7.36 22.82 8.93
CA LEU A 103 6.65 23.92 8.27
C LEU A 103 7.54 24.58 7.20
N ASP A 104 8.82 24.81 7.50
CA ASP A 104 9.82 25.35 6.59
C ASP A 104 10.00 24.45 5.36
N GLN A 105 10.08 23.13 5.55
CA GLN A 105 10.15 22.15 4.45
C GLN A 105 8.98 22.31 3.47
N PHE A 106 7.79 22.65 3.96
CA PHE A 106 6.60 22.88 3.14
C PHE A 106 6.41 24.35 2.70
N GLY A 107 7.36 25.22 3.03
CA GLY A 107 7.39 26.63 2.66
C GLY A 107 6.50 27.52 3.51
N HIS A 108 6.31 27.16 4.79
CA HIS A 108 5.60 27.93 5.80
C HIS A 108 6.57 28.39 6.90
N ASN A 109 7.04 29.64 6.82
CA ASN A 109 8.17 30.09 7.64
C ASN A 109 7.80 30.50 9.09
N ASN A 110 6.60 30.19 9.57
CA ASN A 110 6.14 30.57 10.91
C ASN A 110 5.17 29.53 11.45
N ILE A 111 5.26 29.27 12.75
CA ILE A 111 4.28 28.47 13.49
C ILE A 111 2.95 29.25 13.54
N PRO A 112 1.84 28.69 13.03
CA PRO A 112 0.54 29.36 13.09
C PRO A 112 -0.03 29.33 14.52
N PRO A 113 -0.95 30.26 14.86
CA PRO A 113 -1.74 30.16 16.07
C PRO A 113 -2.47 28.81 16.18
N GLN A 114 -2.69 28.33 17.41
CA GLN A 114 -3.21 26.99 17.65
C GLN A 114 -4.57 26.73 17.01
N ASP A 115 -5.47 27.72 17.02
CA ASP A 115 -6.78 27.69 16.36
C ASP A 115 -6.70 27.62 14.83
N GLN A 116 -5.55 27.98 14.24
CA GLN A 116 -5.27 27.95 12.80
C GLN A 116 -4.35 26.78 12.39
N MET A 117 -3.81 26.02 13.34
CA MET A 117 -2.84 24.94 13.11
C MET A 117 -3.38 23.91 12.10
N LYS A 118 -4.56 23.35 12.38
CA LYS A 118 -5.21 22.37 11.52
C LYS A 118 -5.54 22.93 10.14
N TYR A 119 -5.97 24.19 10.06
CA TYR A 119 -6.27 24.85 8.80
C TYR A 119 -5.00 25.03 7.95
N THR A 120 -3.90 25.43 8.57
CA THR A 120 -2.60 25.58 7.91
C THR A 120 -2.12 24.25 7.32
N PHE A 121 -2.19 23.16 8.08
CA PHE A 121 -1.85 21.83 7.56
C PHE A 121 -2.79 21.35 6.45
N ASN A 122 -4.05 21.77 6.44
CA ASN A 122 -4.94 21.50 5.30
C ASN A 122 -4.51 22.24 4.03
N LEU A 123 -4.06 23.49 4.15
CA LEU A 123 -3.52 24.23 3.01
C LEU A 123 -2.23 23.58 2.47
N ILE A 124 -1.34 23.17 3.37
CA ILE A 124 -0.13 22.41 3.03
C ILE A 124 -0.51 21.11 2.32
N ALA A 125 -1.39 20.31 2.91
CA ALA A 125 -1.85 19.06 2.33
C ALA A 125 -2.45 19.25 0.92
N HIS A 126 -3.24 20.31 0.70
CA HIS A 126 -3.80 20.63 -0.60
C HIS A 126 -2.69 20.91 -1.63
N LYS A 127 -1.72 21.75 -1.25
CA LYS A 127 -0.59 22.12 -2.09
C LYS A 127 0.24 20.90 -2.47
N GLU A 128 0.63 20.11 -1.48
CA GLU A 128 1.54 18.98 -1.62
C GLU A 128 0.88 17.79 -2.33
N LEU A 129 -0.35 17.43 -1.98
CA LEU A 129 -0.99 16.27 -2.58
C LEU A 129 -1.60 16.58 -3.95
N ILE A 130 -2.18 17.78 -4.16
CA ILE A 130 -3.02 18.06 -5.34
C ILE A 130 -2.40 19.14 -6.23
N GLN A 131 -2.16 20.35 -5.71
CA GLN A 131 -1.80 21.50 -6.56
C GLN A 131 -0.48 21.28 -7.31
N LYS A 132 0.58 20.86 -6.61
CA LYS A 132 1.88 20.56 -7.23
C LYS A 132 1.76 19.53 -8.34
N HIS A 133 0.87 18.55 -8.18
CA HIS A 133 0.71 17.41 -9.06
C HIS A 133 -0.42 17.54 -10.09
N LYS A 134 -0.98 18.74 -10.24
CA LYS A 134 -2.17 19.01 -11.07
C LYS A 134 -2.01 18.61 -12.53
N TYR A 135 -0.82 18.77 -13.10
CA TYR A 135 -0.56 18.40 -14.50
C TYR A 135 -0.70 16.89 -14.71
N ALA A 136 -0.04 16.08 -13.87
CA ALA A 136 -0.16 14.62 -13.88
C ALA A 136 -1.61 14.18 -13.61
N LEU A 137 -2.24 14.77 -12.60
CA LEU A 137 -3.63 14.50 -12.22
C LEU A 137 -4.59 14.72 -13.39
N SER A 138 -4.42 15.84 -14.11
CA SER A 138 -5.27 16.20 -15.23
C SER A 138 -5.08 15.25 -16.42
N GLY A 139 -3.83 14.93 -16.78
CA GLY A 139 -3.53 13.99 -17.87
C GLY A 139 -4.05 12.57 -17.59
N MET A 140 -3.85 12.07 -16.37
CA MET A 140 -4.43 10.78 -15.96
C MET A 140 -5.96 10.84 -16.01
N ALA A 141 -6.57 11.85 -15.38
CA ALA A 141 -8.02 11.97 -15.31
C ALA A 141 -8.70 12.07 -16.69
N GLU A 142 -8.11 12.83 -17.62
CA GLU A 142 -8.61 12.93 -19.00
C GLU A 142 -8.80 11.55 -19.65
N ALA A 143 -7.90 10.61 -19.38
CA ALA A 143 -7.94 9.28 -19.97
C ALA A 143 -8.97 8.33 -19.34
N VAL A 144 -9.30 8.48 -18.04
CA VAL A 144 -9.98 7.42 -17.28
C VAL A 144 -11.14 7.85 -16.38
N ARG A 145 -11.35 9.14 -16.18
CA ARG A 145 -12.29 9.68 -15.18
C ARG A 145 -13.70 9.12 -15.31
N GLU A 146 -14.27 9.18 -16.50
CA GLU A 146 -15.67 8.78 -16.72
C GLU A 146 -15.87 7.28 -16.49
N THR A 147 -14.90 6.45 -16.91
CA THR A 147 -14.93 5.02 -16.65
C THR A 147 -14.82 4.71 -15.16
N PHE A 148 -13.92 5.38 -14.45
CA PHE A 148 -13.79 5.19 -13.01
C PHE A 148 -15.02 5.63 -12.24
N LYS A 149 -15.70 6.73 -12.62
CA LYS A 149 -16.97 7.14 -11.99
C LYS A 149 -18.07 6.09 -12.15
N MET A 150 -18.08 5.31 -13.24
CA MET A 150 -19.04 4.22 -13.40
C MET A 150 -18.72 3.04 -12.46
N LEU A 151 -17.44 2.74 -12.24
CA LEU A 151 -16.98 1.62 -11.41
C LEU A 151 -16.96 1.94 -9.91
N LEU A 152 -16.66 3.19 -9.57
CA LEU A 152 -16.53 3.75 -8.23
C LEU A 152 -17.36 5.05 -8.23
N PRO A 153 -18.65 5.01 -7.84
CA PRO A 153 -19.60 6.10 -8.12
C PRO A 153 -19.52 7.30 -7.18
N ASN A 154 -18.86 7.17 -6.03
CA ASN A 154 -18.69 8.25 -5.07
C ASN A 154 -17.37 8.11 -4.28
N THR A 155 -17.04 9.12 -3.49
CA THR A 155 -15.83 9.14 -2.66
C THR A 155 -15.80 7.98 -1.65
N GLU A 156 -16.95 7.63 -1.09
CA GLU A 156 -17.09 6.54 -0.13
C GLU A 156 -16.74 5.17 -0.74
N ALA A 157 -17.13 4.94 -1.99
CA ALA A 157 -16.76 3.73 -2.72
C ALA A 157 -15.23 3.59 -2.89
N ILE A 158 -14.51 4.70 -3.07
CA ILE A 158 -13.05 4.70 -3.10
C ILE A 158 -12.50 4.31 -1.72
N LEU A 159 -12.95 4.96 -0.64
CA LEU A 159 -12.47 4.69 0.72
C LEU A 159 -12.75 3.23 1.13
N THR A 160 -13.97 2.75 0.87
CA THR A 160 -14.35 1.35 1.10
C THR A 160 -13.47 0.38 0.32
N MET A 161 -13.13 0.70 -0.94
CA MET A 161 -12.22 -0.10 -1.75
C MET A 161 -10.80 -0.12 -1.13
N TYR A 162 -10.28 1.03 -0.70
CA TYR A 162 -8.97 1.10 -0.04
C TYR A 162 -8.94 0.21 1.20
N GLU A 163 -9.97 0.34 2.05
CA GLU A 163 -10.10 -0.46 3.25
C GLU A 163 -10.20 -1.94 2.91
N ALA A 164 -11.08 -2.36 2.00
CA ALA A 164 -11.30 -3.76 1.70
C ALA A 164 -10.05 -4.46 1.11
N ARG A 165 -9.25 -3.73 0.33
CA ARG A 165 -8.06 -4.26 -0.36
C ARG A 165 -6.80 -4.21 0.51
N TYR A 166 -6.83 -3.48 1.63
CA TYR A 166 -5.66 -3.35 2.51
C TYR A 166 -5.32 -4.68 3.20
N PRO A 167 -4.07 -5.18 3.08
CA PRO A 167 -3.69 -6.43 3.71
C PRO A 167 -3.49 -6.26 5.21
N THR A 168 -4.18 -7.11 5.98
CA THR A 168 -3.95 -7.32 7.42
C THR A 168 -3.69 -8.79 7.67
N THR A 169 -3.00 -9.15 8.75
CA THR A 169 -2.74 -10.56 9.08
C THR A 169 -4.04 -11.36 9.17
N LYS A 170 -5.09 -10.75 9.76
CA LYS A 170 -6.44 -11.33 9.82
C LYS A 170 -7.00 -11.62 8.42
N ARG A 171 -6.95 -10.67 7.49
CA ARG A 171 -7.48 -10.87 6.13
C ARG A 171 -6.65 -11.87 5.35
N VAL A 172 -5.32 -11.81 5.42
CA VAL A 172 -4.45 -12.78 4.74
C VAL A 172 -4.71 -14.19 5.25
N LEU A 173 -4.86 -14.39 6.56
CA LEU A 173 -5.24 -15.69 7.13
C LEU A 173 -6.60 -16.19 6.64
N GLN A 174 -7.57 -15.30 6.43
CA GLN A 174 -8.90 -15.66 5.90
C GLN A 174 -8.86 -16.08 4.43
N LEU A 175 -7.85 -15.64 3.66
CA LEU A 175 -7.66 -16.07 2.27
C LEU A 175 -7.12 -17.50 2.19
N LEU A 176 -6.41 -17.99 3.21
CA LEU A 176 -5.76 -19.31 3.17
C LEU A 176 -6.80 -20.44 3.23
N GLN A 177 -6.81 -21.30 2.21
CA GLN A 177 -7.65 -22.49 2.14
C GLN A 177 -6.76 -23.73 2.00
N ALA A 178 -6.88 -24.66 2.96
CA ALA A 178 -6.08 -25.88 3.00
C ALA A 178 -6.91 -27.06 3.51
N GLU A 179 -6.64 -28.26 3.00
CA GLU A 179 -7.25 -29.52 3.44
C GLU A 179 -6.15 -30.49 3.91
N PRO A 180 -5.55 -30.29 5.10
CA PRO A 180 -4.46 -31.14 5.58
C PRO A 180 -4.97 -32.49 6.08
N GLU A 181 -4.46 -33.57 5.49
CA GLU A 181 -4.80 -34.96 5.78
C GLU A 181 -3.91 -35.55 6.87
N THR A 182 -2.61 -35.20 6.87
CA THR A 182 -1.61 -35.76 7.79
C THR A 182 -1.30 -34.84 9.00
N ASN A 183 -0.66 -35.40 10.02
CA ASN A 183 -0.21 -34.60 11.18
C ASN A 183 0.92 -33.63 10.80
N CYS A 184 1.81 -34.03 9.88
CA CYS A 184 2.89 -33.18 9.37
C CYS A 184 2.33 -31.96 8.61
N GLU A 185 1.33 -32.17 7.75
CA GLU A 185 0.65 -31.09 7.02
C GLU A 185 -0.08 -30.14 7.99
N ARG A 186 -0.86 -30.68 8.92
CA ARG A 186 -1.54 -29.88 9.97
C ARG A 186 -0.54 -29.04 10.76
N GLN A 187 0.62 -29.60 11.09
CA GLN A 187 1.65 -28.92 11.86
C GLN A 187 2.33 -27.81 11.04
N CYS A 188 2.74 -28.10 9.80
CA CYS A 188 3.38 -27.11 8.92
C CYS A 188 2.42 -25.98 8.56
N PHE A 189 1.14 -26.27 8.33
CA PHE A 189 0.13 -25.24 8.11
C PHE A 189 -0.03 -24.32 9.32
N ARG A 190 -0.02 -24.87 10.54
CA ARG A 190 -0.03 -24.07 11.78
C ARG A 190 1.20 -23.17 11.91
N TYR A 191 2.38 -23.67 11.55
CA TYR A 191 3.59 -22.86 11.50
C TYR A 191 3.48 -21.71 10.49
N PHE A 192 2.94 -21.98 9.30
CA PHE A 192 2.70 -20.93 8.31
C PHE A 192 1.69 -19.89 8.81
N GLN A 193 0.57 -20.31 9.40
CA GLN A 193 -0.39 -19.39 10.00
C GLN A 193 0.23 -18.56 11.15
N GLN A 194 1.08 -19.17 11.97
CA GLN A 194 1.84 -18.47 13.01
C GLN A 194 2.79 -17.45 12.40
N TYR A 195 3.44 -17.78 11.30
CA TYR A 195 4.31 -16.86 10.56
C TYR A 195 3.52 -15.65 10.05
N VAL A 196 2.37 -15.86 9.39
CA VAL A 196 1.50 -14.76 8.94
C VAL A 196 1.09 -13.86 10.11
N LYS A 197 0.73 -14.44 11.27
CA LYS A 197 0.39 -13.67 12.48
C LYS A 197 1.57 -12.83 12.99
N SER A 198 2.80 -13.36 12.89
CA SER A 198 4.00 -12.65 13.34
C SER A 198 4.35 -11.42 12.50
N LEU A 199 3.78 -11.31 11.28
CA LEU A 199 3.95 -10.16 10.38
C LEU A 199 2.99 -8.99 10.68
N HIS A 200 2.37 -8.95 11.86
CA HIS A 200 1.50 -7.83 12.26
C HIS A 200 2.25 -6.50 12.17
N ASP A 201 1.63 -5.51 11.51
CA ASP A 201 2.20 -4.19 11.21
C ASP A 201 3.58 -4.20 10.51
N SER A 202 4.00 -5.35 9.97
CA SER A 202 5.27 -5.48 9.26
C SER A 202 5.10 -5.18 7.77
N PRO A 203 6.02 -4.44 7.12
CA PRO A 203 6.03 -4.29 5.67
C PRO A 203 6.18 -5.64 4.95
N ASN A 204 6.73 -6.66 5.62
CA ASN A 204 6.87 -8.01 5.08
C ASN A 204 5.51 -8.70 4.85
N LEU A 205 4.41 -8.26 5.47
CA LEU A 205 3.08 -8.80 5.16
C LEU A 205 2.68 -8.52 3.71
N LYS A 206 2.95 -7.30 3.22
CA LYS A 206 2.69 -6.91 1.83
C LYS A 206 3.58 -7.69 0.86
N LYS A 207 4.84 -7.93 1.23
CA LYS A 207 5.77 -8.78 0.47
C LYS A 207 5.31 -10.24 0.43
N LEU A 208 4.84 -10.78 1.55
CA LEU A 208 4.29 -12.13 1.61
C LEU A 208 3.06 -12.25 0.70
N LEU A 209 2.13 -11.30 0.77
CA LEU A 209 0.96 -11.33 -0.12
C LEU A 209 1.39 -11.27 -1.60
N GLN A 210 2.40 -10.46 -1.91
CA GLN A 210 2.95 -10.36 -3.25
C GLN A 210 3.63 -11.65 -3.71
N PHE A 211 4.37 -12.33 -2.83
CA PHE A 211 4.90 -13.66 -3.10
C PHE A 211 3.78 -14.65 -3.43
N LEU A 212 2.71 -14.66 -2.62
CA LEU A 212 1.60 -15.62 -2.77
C LEU A 212 0.70 -15.36 -3.99
N THR A 213 0.56 -14.10 -4.42
CA THR A 213 -0.49 -13.68 -5.37
C THR A 213 0.00 -12.83 -6.53
N GLY A 214 1.27 -12.41 -6.53
CA GLY A 214 1.80 -11.42 -7.46
C GLY A 214 1.38 -9.97 -7.14
N SER A 215 0.54 -9.75 -6.13
CA SER A 215 0.00 -8.44 -5.76
C SER A 215 0.31 -8.09 -4.31
N ASN A 216 0.67 -6.83 -4.03
CA ASN A 216 0.85 -6.31 -2.68
C ASN A 216 -0.46 -5.85 -2.01
N VAL A 217 -1.61 -6.05 -2.68
CA VAL A 217 -2.96 -5.72 -2.22
C VAL A 217 -3.89 -6.91 -2.45
N ILE A 218 -4.98 -7.03 -1.69
CA ILE A 218 -5.86 -8.20 -1.76
C ILE A 218 -6.71 -8.14 -3.04
N CYS A 219 -6.30 -8.84 -4.09
CA CYS A 219 -7.03 -8.94 -5.36
C CYS A 219 -7.71 -10.29 -5.58
N VAL A 220 -7.51 -11.24 -4.66
CA VAL A 220 -7.93 -12.64 -4.79
C VAL A 220 -8.94 -13.00 -3.71
N GLU A 221 -9.81 -13.96 -4.01
CA GLU A 221 -10.80 -14.47 -3.05
C GLU A 221 -10.21 -15.54 -2.11
N ARG A 222 -9.19 -16.26 -2.58
CA ARG A 222 -8.53 -17.33 -1.84
C ARG A 222 -7.09 -17.54 -2.29
N ILE A 223 -6.31 -18.16 -1.41
CA ILE A 223 -4.98 -18.69 -1.64
C ILE A 223 -5.03 -20.17 -1.24
N SER A 224 -4.97 -21.07 -2.22
CA SER A 224 -4.93 -22.51 -1.93
C SER A 224 -3.58 -22.89 -1.34
N VAL A 225 -3.56 -23.71 -0.30
CA VAL A 225 -2.32 -24.26 0.27
C VAL A 225 -2.36 -25.76 0.06
N ILE A 226 -1.42 -26.26 -0.74
CA ILE A 226 -1.22 -27.67 -1.00
C ILE A 226 0.11 -28.10 -0.40
N PHE A 227 0.23 -29.39 -0.05
CA PHE A 227 1.38 -29.89 0.69
C PHE A 227 2.29 -30.72 -0.21
N THR A 228 3.60 -30.54 -0.06
CA THR A 228 4.62 -31.27 -0.83
C THR A 228 5.58 -31.99 0.09
N ASN A 229 6.11 -33.13 -0.38
CA ASN A 229 7.10 -33.91 0.35
C ASN A 229 8.55 -33.56 -0.03
N SER A 230 8.85 -32.27 -0.24
CA SER A 230 10.20 -31.82 -0.59
C SER A 230 11.08 -31.74 0.66
N GLU A 231 12.29 -32.31 0.61
CA GLU A 231 13.23 -32.38 1.74
C GLU A 231 14.64 -31.90 1.37
N GLY A 232 15.46 -31.64 2.39
CA GLY A 232 16.86 -31.25 2.24
C GLY A 232 17.01 -29.97 1.40
N ILE A 233 17.94 -29.99 0.44
CA ILE A 233 18.24 -28.84 -0.43
C ILE A 233 17.08 -28.52 -1.39
N PHE A 234 16.18 -29.47 -1.63
CA PHE A 234 15.02 -29.29 -2.51
C PHE A 234 13.78 -28.73 -1.78
N ARG A 235 13.84 -28.59 -0.44
CA ARG A 235 12.74 -28.01 0.32
C ARG A 235 12.65 -26.51 0.06
N CYS A 236 11.54 -26.07 -0.54
CA CYS A 236 11.27 -24.65 -0.76
C CYS A 236 9.74 -24.43 -0.91
N PRO A 237 9.15 -23.42 -0.25
CA PRO A 237 7.82 -22.92 -0.58
C PRO A 237 7.78 -22.41 -2.01
N VAL A 238 6.80 -22.85 -2.79
CA VAL A 238 6.60 -22.38 -4.16
C VAL A 238 5.22 -21.74 -4.27
N ALA A 239 5.17 -20.52 -4.82
CA ALA A 239 3.93 -19.80 -5.05
C ALA A 239 3.61 -19.72 -6.55
N HIS A 240 2.38 -20.10 -6.90
CA HIS A 240 1.79 -19.97 -8.22
C HIS A 240 0.83 -18.79 -8.23
N THR A 241 1.28 -17.65 -8.73
CA THR A 241 0.56 -16.37 -8.58
C THR A 241 -0.68 -16.24 -9.47
N CYS A 242 -0.74 -16.92 -10.62
CA CYS A 242 -1.90 -16.88 -11.52
C CYS A 242 -3.12 -17.65 -10.97
N GLY A 243 -2.90 -18.72 -10.21
CA GLY A 243 -3.94 -19.57 -9.61
C GLY A 243 -3.99 -19.49 -8.08
N PRO A 244 -3.56 -18.35 -7.51
CA PRO A 244 -2.96 -18.20 -6.16
C PRO A 244 -2.89 -19.49 -5.34
N THR A 245 -1.82 -20.26 -5.55
CA THR A 245 -1.57 -21.53 -4.84
C THR A 245 -0.19 -21.52 -4.21
N LEU A 246 -0.08 -21.91 -2.94
CA LEU A 246 1.16 -22.14 -2.22
C LEU A 246 1.39 -23.65 -2.07
N GLU A 247 2.49 -24.13 -2.64
CA GLU A 247 3.08 -25.41 -2.28
C GLU A 247 3.88 -25.24 -1.00
N LEU A 248 3.38 -25.80 0.11
CA LEU A 248 4.00 -25.75 1.41
C LEU A 248 4.62 -27.11 1.75
N PRO A 249 5.95 -27.21 1.87
CA PRO A 249 6.59 -28.45 2.30
C PRO A 249 6.05 -28.92 3.66
N MET A 250 5.67 -30.19 3.77
CA MET A 250 5.21 -30.78 5.05
C MET A 250 6.36 -31.26 5.95
N THR A 251 7.59 -30.89 5.60
CA THR A 251 8.85 -31.44 6.14
C THR A 251 9.55 -30.45 7.07
N TYR A 252 8.87 -29.36 7.48
CA TYR A 252 9.37 -28.47 8.53
C TYR A 252 9.27 -29.14 9.89
N THR A 253 10.40 -29.27 10.56
CA THR A 253 10.50 -29.86 11.90
C THR A 253 10.18 -28.87 13.01
N SER A 254 10.25 -27.56 12.74
CA SER A 254 9.99 -26.52 13.73
C SER A 254 9.51 -25.22 13.09
N TYR A 255 8.87 -24.35 13.90
CA TYR A 255 8.49 -23.00 13.47
C TYR A 255 9.69 -22.14 13.04
N PRO A 256 10.83 -22.09 13.78
CA PRO A 256 12.02 -21.38 13.34
C PRO A 256 12.52 -21.79 11.94
N ASP A 257 12.45 -23.07 11.59
CA ASP A 257 12.87 -23.56 10.26
C ASP A 257 12.02 -22.93 9.15
N LEU A 258 10.68 -22.99 9.29
CA LEU A 258 9.76 -22.37 8.34
C LEU A 258 9.96 -20.85 8.28
N ARG A 259 10.06 -20.21 9.43
CA ARG A 259 10.23 -18.76 9.53
C ARG A 259 11.49 -18.30 8.81
N GLY A 260 12.62 -18.94 9.07
CA GLY A 260 13.91 -18.57 8.48
C GLY A 260 13.90 -18.67 6.96
N GLU A 261 13.24 -19.71 6.41
CA GLU A 261 13.11 -19.89 4.97
C GLU A 261 12.22 -18.81 4.34
N PHE A 262 11.05 -18.51 4.92
CA PHE A 262 10.21 -17.41 4.43
C PHE A 262 10.89 -16.04 4.59
N GLU A 263 11.60 -15.77 5.67
CA GLU A 263 12.37 -14.52 5.83
C GLU A 263 13.44 -14.38 4.75
N SER A 264 14.15 -15.47 4.42
CA SER A 264 15.13 -15.49 3.34
C SER A 264 14.47 -15.21 1.97
N ILE A 265 13.36 -15.88 1.68
CA ILE A 265 12.55 -15.68 0.46
C ILE A 265 12.13 -14.21 0.33
N LEU A 266 11.56 -13.62 1.38
CA LEU A 266 11.06 -12.23 1.36
C LEU A 266 12.16 -11.16 1.42
N SER A 267 13.38 -11.54 1.82
CA SER A 267 14.56 -10.67 1.79
C SER A 267 15.17 -10.51 0.39
N THR A 268 14.90 -11.44 -0.53
CA THR A 268 15.53 -11.47 -1.84
C THR A 268 14.67 -10.73 -2.87
N ASP A 269 15.23 -9.72 -3.55
CA ASP A 269 14.54 -9.00 -4.65
C ASP A 269 14.15 -9.95 -5.83
N MET A 270 14.79 -11.12 -5.91
CA MET A 270 14.52 -12.16 -6.93
C MET A 270 13.16 -12.84 -6.78
N CYS A 271 12.48 -12.75 -5.63
CA CYS A 271 11.11 -13.27 -5.49
C CYS A 271 10.09 -12.57 -6.41
N MET A 272 10.51 -11.50 -7.10
CA MET A 272 9.70 -10.72 -8.03
C MET A 272 10.08 -10.92 -9.51
N GLN A 273 11.04 -11.80 -9.83
CA GLN A 273 11.32 -12.14 -11.22
C GLN A 273 10.37 -13.25 -11.64
N MET A 274 9.39 -12.90 -12.50
CA MET A 274 8.64 -13.90 -13.25
C MET A 274 9.65 -14.71 -14.06
N LEU A 275 9.84 -15.99 -13.72
CA LEU A 275 10.40 -16.96 -14.64
C LEU A 275 9.34 -17.15 -15.74
N LEU A 276 9.45 -16.34 -16.78
CA LEU A 276 8.75 -16.60 -18.04
C LEU A 276 9.38 -17.88 -18.61
N ALA A 277 8.68 -19.00 -18.44
CA ALA A 277 8.93 -20.23 -19.18
C ALA A 277 8.22 -20.16 -20.53
#